data_AF-A0AAU5ARH1-F1
#
_entry.id   AF-A0AAU5ARH1-F1
#
_cell.length_a   1.000
_cell.length_b   1.000
_cell.length_c   1.000
_cell.angle_alpha   90.00
_cell.angle_beta   90.00
_cell.angle_gamma   90.00
#
_symmetry.space_group_name_H-M   'P 1'
#
loop_
_entity.id
_entity.type
_entity.pdbx_description
1 polymer ?
#
loop_
_entity_poly.entity_id
_entity_poly.type
_entity_poly.pdbx_seq_one_letter_code
_entity_poly.pdbx_strand_id
1 'polypeptide(L)'
;MEVPEKSIEEAAEVPDPEPESGPAPRPRRRGRTTLLIAVAAVLGVVAGTCTGFLVQANRAPDALPSLSQATLAQAKGPAPEPLSAAQDREVKVDGDLRKLLLKKPSGARDADYTVGQDGWLDLAGYAEMYDKPAGAFGDLVANEFRRAAVVNWREGSSLFVEIRLVQYRQQDQLVVADDASSAYSYAEDKPHTDSWPIPGTGDGMAYVHNSPDRKAGYTDIYNADAHAWRGDIEMEIWVTSGSPVSQKKIMDLAKRQMERL
;
A
#
# COMPACT_ATOMS: atom_id res chain seq x y z
N MET A 1 -45.35 -80.90 8.89
CA MET A 1 -46.22 -79.72 8.70
C MET A 1 -45.86 -79.14 7.35
N GLU A 2 -46.86 -78.82 6.53
CA GLU A 2 -46.70 -78.71 5.06
C GLU A 2 -45.52 -77.80 4.63
N VAL A 3 -44.58 -78.21 3.76
CA VAL A 3 -44.60 -78.91 2.45
C VAL A 3 -44.68 -77.91 1.28
N PRO A 4 -43.88 -78.08 0.20
CA PRO A 4 -43.26 -76.94 -0.48
C PRO A 4 -43.48 -76.94 -2.03
N GLU A 5 -42.40 -76.70 -2.79
CA GLU A 5 -42.21 -76.86 -4.25
C GLU A 5 -42.67 -75.71 -5.17
N LYS A 6 -42.10 -75.44 -6.36
CA LYS A 6 -40.83 -75.71 -7.12
C LYS A 6 -41.19 -75.56 -8.62
N SER A 7 -40.20 -75.28 -9.47
CA SER A 7 -40.13 -75.55 -10.94
C SER A 7 -40.22 -74.27 -11.82
N ILE A 8 -39.18 -73.91 -12.62
CA ILE A 8 -38.72 -74.48 -13.93
C ILE A 8 -39.74 -74.09 -15.03
N GLU A 9 -39.43 -73.53 -16.22
CA GLU A 9 -38.33 -73.80 -17.18
C GLU A 9 -38.03 -72.61 -18.14
N GLU A 10 -37.06 -72.79 -19.06
CA GLU A 10 -36.57 -71.83 -20.07
C GLU A 10 -36.95 -72.27 -21.51
N ALA A 11 -37.34 -71.36 -22.42
CA ALA A 11 -37.46 -71.63 -23.87
C ALA A 11 -37.47 -70.39 -24.82
N ALA A 12 -36.68 -70.50 -25.89
CA ALA A 12 -36.69 -69.93 -27.27
C ALA A 12 -38.04 -69.43 -27.89
N GLU A 13 -38.15 -68.65 -28.99
CA GLU A 13 -37.27 -67.86 -29.91
C GLU A 13 -38.18 -67.12 -30.99
N VAL A 14 -37.60 -66.29 -31.89
CA VAL A 14 -38.08 -65.84 -33.25
C VAL A 14 -38.88 -64.49 -33.39
N PRO A 15 -38.70 -63.64 -34.46
CA PRO A 15 -39.13 -62.22 -34.49
C PRO A 15 -40.10 -61.73 -35.63
N ASP A 16 -40.49 -60.43 -35.54
CA ASP A 16 -41.08 -59.48 -36.54
C ASP A 16 -42.51 -59.76 -37.13
N PRO A 17 -43.27 -58.77 -37.72
CA PRO A 17 -42.86 -57.43 -38.23
C PRO A 17 -43.77 -56.19 -37.91
N GLU A 18 -43.27 -54.98 -38.24
CA GLU A 18 -44.03 -53.71 -38.44
C GLU A 18 -44.88 -53.72 -39.74
N PRO A 19 -46.02 -52.99 -39.85
CA PRO A 19 -46.06 -51.54 -40.21
C PRO A 19 -47.29 -50.78 -39.61
N GLU A 20 -47.71 -49.54 -39.95
CA GLU A 20 -47.34 -48.46 -40.92
C GLU A 20 -47.36 -47.07 -40.21
N SER A 21 -46.93 -45.99 -40.90
CA SER A 21 -47.12 -44.59 -40.46
C SER A 21 -47.78 -43.69 -41.53
N GLY A 22 -48.91 -43.05 -41.20
CA GLY A 22 -49.55 -42.02 -42.03
C GLY A 22 -48.89 -40.62 -41.91
N PRO A 23 -48.93 -39.76 -42.95
CA PRO A 23 -48.14 -38.53 -42.97
C PRO A 23 -48.75 -37.35 -42.19
N ALA A 24 -47.95 -36.73 -41.31
CA ALA A 24 -48.30 -35.52 -40.57
C ALA A 24 -48.10 -34.22 -41.39
N PRO A 25 -48.84 -33.12 -41.09
CA PRO A 25 -48.80 -31.89 -41.89
C PRO A 25 -47.50 -31.09 -41.73
N ARG A 26 -47.01 -30.51 -42.85
CA ARG A 26 -45.73 -29.77 -42.90
C ARG A 26 -45.77 -28.43 -42.14
N PRO A 27 -44.78 -28.11 -41.30
CA PRO A 27 -44.72 -26.82 -40.58
C PRO A 27 -44.38 -25.65 -41.50
N ARG A 28 -45.04 -24.50 -41.28
CA ARG A 28 -44.80 -23.25 -42.04
C ARG A 28 -43.50 -22.56 -41.61
N ARG A 29 -42.62 -22.27 -42.58
CA ARG A 29 -41.33 -21.59 -42.37
C ARG A 29 -41.49 -20.10 -41.97
N ARG A 30 -41.57 -19.82 -40.67
CA ARG A 30 -41.34 -18.48 -40.09
C ARG A 30 -39.90 -18.42 -39.54
N GLY A 31 -39.06 -17.53 -40.09
CA GLY A 31 -37.68 -17.37 -39.60
C GLY A 31 -36.79 -16.44 -40.44
N ARG A 32 -36.91 -16.50 -41.78
CA ARG A 32 -36.13 -15.63 -42.68
C ARG A 32 -36.37 -14.13 -42.44
N THR A 33 -37.63 -13.74 -42.23
CA THR A 33 -37.98 -12.33 -41.95
C THR A 33 -37.42 -11.84 -40.63
N THR A 34 -37.48 -12.66 -39.57
CA THR A 34 -36.92 -12.32 -38.25
C THR A 34 -35.40 -12.14 -38.30
N LEU A 35 -34.70 -13.02 -39.04
CA LEU A 35 -33.26 -12.90 -39.25
C LEU A 35 -32.90 -11.60 -39.98
N LEU A 36 -33.63 -11.25 -41.04
CA LEU A 36 -33.41 -10.00 -41.79
C LEU A 36 -33.64 -8.75 -40.92
N ILE A 37 -34.68 -8.76 -40.07
CA ILE A 37 -34.95 -7.66 -39.13
C ILE A 37 -33.83 -7.55 -38.08
N ALA A 38 -33.36 -8.68 -37.54
CA ALA A 38 -32.25 -8.69 -36.58
C ALA A 38 -30.94 -8.16 -37.18
N VAL A 39 -30.59 -8.60 -38.40
CA VAL A 39 -29.40 -8.09 -39.12
C VAL A 39 -29.52 -6.60 -39.42
N ALA A 40 -30.71 -6.13 -39.86
CA ALA A 40 -30.95 -4.71 -40.08
C ALA A 40 -30.82 -3.87 -38.79
N ALA A 41 -31.27 -4.38 -37.65
CA ALA A 41 -31.13 -3.73 -36.36
C ALA A 41 -29.65 -3.62 -35.93
N VAL A 42 -28.86 -4.70 -36.06
CA VAL A 42 -27.42 -4.68 -35.77
C VAL A 42 -26.67 -3.71 -36.68
N LEU A 43 -26.94 -3.72 -37.98
CA LEU A 43 -26.33 -2.78 -38.93
C LEU A 43 -26.71 -1.33 -38.62
N GLY A 44 -27.96 -1.07 -38.20
CA GLY A 44 -28.40 0.25 -37.74
C GLY A 44 -27.66 0.74 -36.51
N VAL A 45 -27.43 -0.12 -35.51
CA VAL A 45 -26.65 0.22 -34.31
C VAL A 45 -25.18 0.48 -34.65
N VAL A 46 -24.56 -0.35 -35.50
CA VAL A 46 -23.15 -0.14 -35.92
C VAL A 46 -23.00 1.16 -36.73
N ALA A 47 -23.86 1.39 -37.73
CA ALA A 47 -23.82 2.62 -38.51
C ALA A 47 -24.09 3.86 -37.64
N GLY A 48 -25.05 3.78 -36.71
CA GLY A 48 -25.37 4.86 -35.77
C GLY A 48 -24.23 5.18 -34.81
N THR A 49 -23.57 4.17 -34.24
CA THR A 49 -22.43 4.36 -33.33
C THR A 49 -21.19 4.89 -34.04
N CYS A 50 -20.83 4.37 -35.21
CA CYS A 50 -19.73 4.92 -36.01
C CYS A 50 -20.00 6.37 -36.43
N THR A 51 -21.22 6.70 -36.85
CA THR A 51 -21.59 8.08 -37.22
C THR A 51 -21.56 9.01 -36.00
N GLY A 52 -22.12 8.57 -34.88
CA GLY A 52 -22.11 9.34 -33.62
C GLY A 52 -20.70 9.56 -33.05
N PHE A 53 -19.78 8.62 -33.26
CA PHE A 53 -18.36 8.78 -32.93
C PHE A 53 -17.70 9.83 -33.82
N LEU A 54 -17.87 9.75 -35.15
CA LEU A 54 -17.30 10.72 -36.09
C LEU A 54 -17.81 12.16 -35.85
N VAL A 55 -19.09 12.32 -35.49
CA VAL A 55 -19.65 13.62 -35.13
C VAL A 55 -19.03 14.19 -33.85
N GLN A 56 -18.73 13.35 -32.86
CA GLN A 56 -18.06 13.80 -31.63
C GLN A 56 -16.57 14.06 -31.85
N ALA A 57 -15.88 13.23 -32.63
CA ALA A 57 -14.48 13.40 -32.98
C ALA A 57 -14.21 14.66 -33.82
N ASN A 58 -15.17 15.08 -34.65
CA ASN A 58 -15.12 16.33 -35.42
C ASN A 58 -15.79 17.53 -34.75
N ARG A 59 -16.20 17.45 -33.47
CA ARG A 59 -16.51 18.67 -32.72
C ARG A 59 -15.20 19.42 -32.48
N ALA A 60 -15.22 20.72 -32.77
CA ALA A 60 -14.16 21.60 -32.30
C ALA A 60 -14.05 21.46 -30.77
N PRO A 61 -12.82 21.36 -30.20
CA PRO A 61 -12.65 21.36 -28.76
C PRO A 61 -13.27 22.63 -28.17
N ASP A 62 -14.10 22.48 -27.13
CA ASP A 62 -14.52 23.64 -26.35
C ASP A 62 -13.25 24.30 -25.78
N ALA A 63 -13.10 25.60 -26.06
CA ALA A 63 -11.91 26.33 -25.64
C ALA A 63 -11.85 26.33 -24.10
N LEU A 64 -10.77 25.75 -23.54
CA LEU A 64 -10.54 25.78 -22.11
C LEU A 64 -10.55 27.22 -21.59
N PRO A 65 -11.11 27.50 -20.40
CA PRO A 65 -11.00 28.81 -19.79
C PRO A 65 -9.52 29.20 -19.69
N SER A 66 -9.23 30.48 -19.97
CA SER A 66 -7.86 30.97 -20.03
C SER A 66 -7.12 30.68 -18.73
N LEU A 67 -6.02 29.93 -18.81
CA LEU A 67 -5.10 29.68 -17.69
C LEU A 67 -4.34 30.95 -17.26
N SER A 68 -4.48 32.04 -18.01
CA SER A 68 -4.02 33.38 -17.63
C SER A 68 -4.82 33.89 -16.43
N GLN A 69 -4.43 33.46 -15.24
CA GLN A 69 -4.79 34.15 -14.01
C GLN A 69 -4.47 35.64 -14.17
N ALA A 70 -5.32 36.51 -13.61
CA ALA A 70 -5.00 37.94 -13.55
C ALA A 70 -3.61 38.08 -12.93
N THR A 71 -2.69 38.74 -13.64
CA THR A 71 -1.28 38.86 -13.24
C THR A 71 -1.20 39.28 -11.78
N LEU A 72 -0.75 38.36 -10.92
CA LEU A 72 -0.58 38.63 -9.50
C LEU A 72 0.29 39.88 -9.38
N ALA A 73 -0.12 40.81 -8.52
CA ALA A 73 0.55 42.08 -8.34
C ALA A 73 1.93 41.85 -7.71
N GLN A 74 2.93 41.56 -8.55
CA GLN A 74 4.29 41.29 -8.11
C GLN A 74 4.82 42.52 -7.38
N ALA A 75 5.30 42.32 -6.15
CA ALA A 75 5.83 43.40 -5.34
C ALA A 75 6.99 44.07 -6.09
N LYS A 76 6.89 45.38 -6.32
CA LYS A 76 7.91 46.17 -7.02
C LYS A 76 9.14 46.50 -6.15
N GLY A 77 9.21 45.93 -4.94
CA GLY A 77 10.36 46.04 -4.06
C GLY A 77 11.46 45.04 -4.42
N PRO A 78 12.62 45.09 -3.74
CA PRO A 78 13.56 43.98 -3.78
C PRO A 78 12.86 42.69 -3.33
N ALA A 79 13.33 41.55 -3.83
CA ALA A 79 12.92 40.26 -3.29
C ALA A 79 13.21 40.22 -1.77
N PRO A 80 12.38 39.54 -0.95
CA PRO A 80 12.73 39.29 0.44
C PRO A 80 14.10 38.63 0.51
N GLU A 81 14.90 38.97 1.53
CA GLU A 81 16.19 38.32 1.74
C GLU A 81 15.98 36.80 1.86
N PRO A 82 16.88 35.97 1.28
CA PRO A 82 16.86 34.54 1.47
C PRO A 82 16.81 34.19 2.96
N LEU A 83 16.10 33.13 3.32
CA LEU A 83 16.04 32.67 4.70
C LEU A 83 17.45 32.46 5.24
N SER A 84 17.73 33.01 6.42
CA SER A 84 19.00 32.72 7.09
C SER A 84 19.10 31.23 7.39
N ALA A 85 20.31 30.67 7.46
CA ALA A 85 20.52 29.24 7.77
C ALA A 85 19.95 28.77 9.15
N ALA A 86 19.47 29.70 9.99
CA ALA A 86 18.75 29.40 11.23
C ALA A 86 17.23 29.27 11.03
N GLN A 87 16.69 29.83 9.94
CA GLN A 87 15.29 29.78 9.54
C GLN A 87 15.07 28.76 8.40
N ASP A 88 16.06 28.63 7.53
CA ASP A 88 16.12 27.62 6.50
C ASP A 88 16.35 26.23 7.11
N ARG A 89 15.34 25.37 6.99
CA ARG A 89 15.39 23.98 7.47
C ARG A 89 16.04 23.05 6.46
N GLU A 90 16.12 23.42 5.18
CA GLU A 90 16.76 22.65 4.12
C GLU A 90 18.25 22.48 4.44
N VAL A 91 18.94 23.57 4.80
CA VAL A 91 20.34 23.57 5.29
C VAL A 91 20.56 22.61 6.48
N LYS A 92 19.54 22.46 7.35
CA LYS A 92 19.60 21.59 8.53
C LYS A 92 19.42 20.10 8.18
N VAL A 93 18.57 19.77 7.21
CA VAL A 93 18.36 18.38 6.74
C VAL A 93 19.41 17.93 5.72
N ASP A 94 20.04 18.85 4.99
CA ASP A 94 21.20 18.57 4.15
C ASP A 94 22.47 18.23 4.96
N GLY A 95 22.53 18.66 6.23
CA GLY A 95 23.63 18.38 7.15
C GLY A 95 23.79 16.92 7.57
N ASP A 96 24.36 16.70 8.76
CA ASP A 96 24.51 15.36 9.34
C ASP A 96 23.22 14.94 10.06
N LEU A 97 22.40 14.10 9.41
CA LEU A 97 21.12 13.61 9.91
C LEU A 97 21.20 13.00 11.31
N ARG A 98 22.35 12.44 11.72
CA ARG A 98 22.52 11.87 13.07
C ARG A 98 22.39 12.92 14.17
N LYS A 99 22.60 14.20 13.84
CA LYS A 99 22.36 15.33 14.75
C LYS A 99 20.86 15.57 15.00
N LEU A 100 19.99 15.06 14.12
CA LEU A 100 18.52 15.15 14.19
C LEU A 100 17.87 13.97 14.93
N LEU A 101 18.55 12.84 15.05
CA LEU A 101 18.13 11.69 15.87
C LEU A 101 18.09 12.01 17.37
N LEU A 102 17.03 11.56 18.06
CA LEU A 102 16.96 11.58 19.51
C LEU A 102 18.16 10.86 20.13
N LYS A 103 18.76 11.48 21.14
CA LYS A 103 19.85 10.83 21.89
C LYS A 103 19.29 9.74 22.80
N LYS A 104 20.02 8.62 22.88
CA LYS A 104 19.84 7.59 23.91
C LYS A 104 19.67 8.27 25.29
N PRO A 105 18.57 8.02 26.01
CA PRO A 105 18.30 8.70 27.28
C PRO A 105 19.25 8.25 28.39
N SER A 106 19.43 9.09 29.41
CA SER A 106 20.24 8.75 30.59
C SER A 106 19.67 7.51 31.30
N GLY A 107 20.50 6.49 31.51
CA GLY A 107 20.10 5.22 32.12
C GLY A 107 19.65 4.14 31.13
N ALA A 108 19.46 4.48 29.84
CA ALA A 108 19.37 3.47 28.79
C ALA A 108 20.75 2.84 28.52
N ARG A 109 20.72 1.56 28.18
CA ARG A 109 21.89 0.78 27.76
C ARG A 109 22.02 0.84 26.24
N ASP A 110 23.22 0.60 25.75
CA ASP A 110 23.42 0.31 24.33
C ASP A 110 22.63 -0.95 23.93
N ALA A 111 22.28 -1.03 22.66
CA ALA A 111 21.66 -2.23 22.10
C ALA A 111 22.65 -3.40 22.06
N ASP A 112 22.14 -4.62 22.15
CA ASP A 112 22.95 -5.85 22.08
C ASP A 112 23.54 -6.05 20.67
N TYR A 113 22.92 -5.42 19.67
CA TYR A 113 23.43 -5.26 18.30
C TYR A 113 23.29 -3.79 17.88
N THR A 114 24.33 -3.22 17.27
CA THR A 114 24.25 -1.90 16.64
C THR A 114 23.57 -2.04 15.29
N VAL A 115 22.55 -1.22 15.03
CA VAL A 115 21.97 -1.10 13.70
C VAL A 115 22.77 -0.08 12.90
N GLY A 116 23.11 -0.43 11.66
CA GLY A 116 23.95 0.38 10.78
C GLY A 116 25.42 0.42 11.21
N GLN A 117 26.17 1.36 10.63
CA GLN A 117 27.58 1.62 10.90
C GLN A 117 27.77 3.10 11.25
N ASP A 118 28.34 3.40 12.42
CA ASP A 118 28.50 4.77 12.96
C ASP A 118 27.19 5.62 12.93
N GLY A 119 26.05 4.97 13.17
CA GLY A 119 24.72 5.60 13.12
C GLY A 119 24.19 5.93 11.72
N TRP A 120 24.80 5.36 10.67
CA TRP A 120 24.30 5.41 9.29
C TRP A 120 23.80 4.03 8.83
N LEU A 121 22.72 4.04 8.06
CA LEU A 121 22.30 2.95 7.19
C LEU A 121 22.55 3.41 5.75
N ASP A 122 23.39 2.67 5.03
CA ASP A 122 23.50 2.81 3.58
C ASP A 122 22.32 2.11 2.89
N LEU A 123 22.24 2.25 1.56
CA LEU A 123 21.16 1.68 0.76
C LEU A 123 20.99 0.17 0.97
N ALA A 124 22.10 -0.57 1.07
CA ALA A 124 22.07 -2.01 1.30
C ALA A 124 21.62 -2.34 2.73
N GLY A 125 22.22 -1.71 3.75
CA GLY A 125 21.85 -1.93 5.14
C GLY A 125 20.43 -1.50 5.48
N TYR A 126 19.86 -0.53 4.76
CA TYR A 126 18.44 -0.18 4.88
C TYR A 126 17.54 -1.21 4.16
N ALA A 127 17.90 -1.65 2.95
CA ALA A 127 17.14 -2.68 2.24
C ALA A 127 17.07 -4.02 3.01
N GLU A 128 18.12 -4.41 3.73
CA GLU A 128 18.15 -5.58 4.61
C GLU A 128 17.16 -5.53 5.80
N MET A 129 16.52 -4.38 6.06
CA MET A 129 15.47 -4.26 7.09
C MET A 129 14.09 -4.77 6.64
N TYR A 130 13.89 -5.01 5.35
CA TYR A 130 12.61 -5.43 4.78
C TYR A 130 12.58 -6.95 4.59
N ASP A 131 11.38 -7.56 4.65
CA ASP A 131 11.17 -9.01 4.43
C ASP A 131 11.69 -9.53 3.07
N LYS A 132 11.91 -8.63 2.10
CA LYS A 132 12.42 -8.94 0.75
C LYS A 132 13.54 -7.95 0.35
N PRO A 133 14.77 -8.09 0.89
CA PRO A 133 15.83 -7.09 0.71
C PRO A 133 16.17 -6.78 -0.74
N ALA A 134 16.17 -7.79 -1.62
CA ALA A 134 16.45 -7.59 -3.05
C ALA A 134 15.36 -6.80 -3.79
N GLY A 135 14.10 -6.87 -3.32
CA GLY A 135 13.00 -6.05 -3.84
C GLY A 135 13.13 -4.61 -3.33
N ALA A 136 13.21 -4.47 -2.01
CA ALA A 136 13.38 -3.18 -1.34
C ALA A 136 14.60 -2.40 -1.88
N PHE A 137 15.73 -3.05 -2.15
CA PHE A 137 16.88 -2.39 -2.77
C PHE A 137 16.55 -1.79 -4.15
N GLY A 138 15.80 -2.51 -4.99
CA GLY A 138 15.37 -2.02 -6.30
C GLY A 138 14.41 -0.85 -6.19
N ASP A 139 13.43 -0.96 -5.28
CA ASP A 139 12.43 0.08 -5.02
C ASP A 139 13.11 1.35 -4.45
N LEU A 140 14.03 1.22 -3.48
CA LEU A 140 14.80 2.33 -2.90
C LEU A 140 15.72 3.03 -3.92
N VAL A 141 16.24 2.32 -4.93
CA VAL A 141 16.97 2.93 -6.05
C VAL A 141 16.02 3.74 -6.95
N ALA A 142 14.85 3.20 -7.29
CA ALA A 142 13.84 3.89 -8.09
C ALA A 142 13.27 5.13 -7.36
N ASN A 143 13.09 5.02 -6.05
CA ASN A 143 12.61 6.05 -5.13
C ASN A 143 13.70 7.09 -4.75
N GLU A 144 14.88 7.02 -5.36
CA GLU A 144 15.99 7.96 -5.14
C GLU A 144 16.46 8.08 -3.68
N PHE A 145 16.59 6.95 -2.98
CA PHE A 145 17.17 6.90 -1.63
C PHE A 145 18.51 7.65 -1.59
N ARG A 146 18.64 8.59 -0.65
CA ARG A 146 19.82 9.43 -0.47
C ARG A 146 20.72 8.92 0.63
N ARG A 147 20.15 8.61 1.80
CA ARG A 147 20.82 8.12 3.02
C ARG A 147 19.80 7.88 4.13
N ALA A 148 20.09 6.97 5.06
CA ALA A 148 19.34 6.85 6.31
C ALA A 148 20.28 6.98 7.52
N ALA A 149 19.83 7.69 8.56
CA ALA A 149 20.53 7.75 9.85
C ALA A 149 19.72 6.99 10.90
N VAL A 150 20.41 6.28 11.79
CA VAL A 150 19.79 5.39 12.78
C VAL A 150 20.40 5.56 14.17
N VAL A 151 19.57 5.38 15.19
CA VAL A 151 19.99 5.22 16.58
C VAL A 151 19.13 4.15 17.23
N ASN A 152 19.74 3.30 18.05
CA ASN A 152 19.03 2.30 18.84
C ASN A 152 19.53 2.23 20.29
N TRP A 153 18.69 1.77 21.20
CA TRP A 153 19.05 1.58 22.62
C TRP A 153 18.08 0.63 23.34
N ARG A 154 18.46 0.22 24.56
CA ARG A 154 17.63 -0.57 25.46
C ARG A 154 17.24 0.19 26.72
N GLU A 155 15.99 0.07 27.15
CA GLU A 155 15.48 0.57 28.42
C GLU A 155 15.01 -0.59 29.32
N GLY A 156 15.40 -0.56 30.60
CA GLY A 156 15.05 -1.63 31.53
C GLY A 156 15.64 -3.00 31.15
N SER A 157 14.80 -4.03 31.22
CA SER A 157 15.17 -5.42 30.90
C SER A 157 14.89 -5.81 29.45
N SER A 158 13.79 -5.34 28.88
CA SER A 158 13.21 -5.91 27.65
C SER A 158 12.77 -4.89 26.60
N LEU A 159 12.77 -3.59 26.89
CA LEU A 159 12.35 -2.56 25.92
C LEU A 159 13.54 -2.21 25.01
N PHE A 160 13.36 -2.38 23.72
CA PHE A 160 14.27 -1.95 22.66
C PHE A 160 13.60 -0.81 21.88
N VAL A 161 14.37 0.22 21.55
CA VAL A 161 13.91 1.37 20.76
C VAL A 161 14.89 1.57 19.62
N GLU A 162 14.36 1.73 18.42
CA GLU A 162 15.09 2.09 17.21
C GLU A 162 14.39 3.27 16.54
N ILE A 163 15.17 4.25 16.08
CA ILE A 163 14.67 5.42 15.36
C ILE A 163 15.50 5.59 14.09
N ARG A 164 14.83 5.71 12.95
CA ARG A 164 15.43 5.97 11.65
C ARG A 164 14.95 7.31 11.11
N LEU A 165 15.85 8.01 10.43
CA LEU A 165 15.53 9.16 9.58
C LEU A 165 16.02 8.84 8.18
N VAL A 166 15.08 8.65 7.26
CA VAL A 166 15.32 8.17 5.90
C VAL A 166 15.11 9.34 4.95
N GLN A 167 16.14 9.69 4.18
CA GLN A 167 16.11 10.83 3.28
C GLN A 167 16.11 10.35 1.83
N TYR A 168 15.21 10.93 1.03
CA TYR A 168 15.08 10.70 -0.40
C TYR A 168 15.46 11.97 -1.17
N ARG A 169 15.65 11.90 -2.50
CA ARG A 169 15.95 13.10 -3.31
C ARG A 169 14.71 13.82 -3.82
N GLN A 170 13.62 13.07 -4.06
CA GLN A 170 12.32 13.59 -4.52
C GLN A 170 12.42 14.49 -5.77
N GLN A 171 13.31 14.16 -6.71
CA GLN A 171 13.53 14.94 -7.92
C GLN A 171 12.36 14.80 -8.90
N ASP A 172 11.84 13.57 -9.02
CA ASP A 172 10.75 13.23 -9.96
C ASP A 172 9.40 12.96 -9.28
N GLN A 173 9.38 12.56 -7.99
CA GLN A 173 8.17 12.17 -7.25
C GLN A 173 8.23 12.54 -5.75
N LEU A 174 7.07 12.71 -5.10
CA LEU A 174 6.95 12.95 -3.64
C LEU A 174 7.01 11.62 -2.87
N VAL A 175 8.11 10.89 -3.07
CA VAL A 175 8.36 9.54 -2.54
C VAL A 175 8.06 9.41 -1.04
N VAL A 176 8.43 10.39 -0.24
CA VAL A 176 8.33 10.34 1.23
C VAL A 176 6.89 10.20 1.71
N ALA A 177 5.92 10.78 0.99
CA ALA A 177 4.51 10.64 1.34
C ALA A 177 3.97 9.25 0.99
N ASP A 178 4.46 8.65 -0.10
CA ASP A 178 4.07 7.31 -0.55
C ASP A 178 4.72 6.21 0.31
N ASP A 179 5.96 6.39 0.76
CA ASP A 179 6.66 5.47 1.68
C ASP A 179 6.00 5.47 3.07
N ALA A 180 5.76 6.67 3.64
CA ALA A 180 5.02 6.82 4.89
C ALA A 180 3.58 6.24 4.80
N SER A 181 2.88 6.46 3.69
CA SER A 181 1.56 5.86 3.43
C SER A 181 1.61 4.32 3.35
N SER A 182 2.68 3.77 2.77
CA SER A 182 2.93 2.33 2.73
C SER A 182 3.21 1.77 4.13
N ALA A 183 3.95 2.51 4.96
CA ALA A 183 4.20 2.16 6.35
C ALA A 183 2.93 2.22 7.21
N TYR A 184 2.09 3.25 7.05
CA TYR A 184 0.77 3.32 7.70
C TYR A 184 -0.08 2.08 7.37
N SER A 185 -0.14 1.72 6.09
CA SER A 185 -0.89 0.55 5.61
C SER A 185 -0.37 -0.76 6.23
N TYR A 186 0.96 -0.93 6.29
CA TYR A 186 1.60 -2.11 6.89
C TYR A 186 1.35 -2.22 8.40
N ALA A 187 1.33 -1.10 9.13
CA ALA A 187 1.02 -1.08 10.55
C ALA A 187 -0.46 -1.40 10.82
N GLU A 188 -1.38 -0.89 9.98
CA GLU A 188 -2.82 -1.10 10.09
C GLU A 188 -3.28 -2.52 9.72
N ASP A 189 -2.59 -3.19 8.81
CA ASP A 189 -2.85 -4.59 8.45
C ASP A 189 -2.62 -5.58 9.61
N LYS A 190 -1.90 -5.18 10.68
CA LYS A 190 -1.67 -6.04 11.84
C LYS A 190 -2.91 -6.14 12.74
N PRO A 191 -3.30 -7.35 13.17
CA PRO A 191 -4.52 -7.55 13.96
C PRO A 191 -4.37 -7.00 15.39
N HIS A 192 -5.46 -6.41 15.91
CA HIS A 192 -5.53 -5.78 17.23
C HIS A 192 -4.60 -4.57 17.42
N THR A 193 -4.40 -3.80 16.35
CA THR A 193 -3.68 -2.53 16.36
C THR A 193 -4.59 -1.38 16.76
N ASP A 194 -4.15 -0.58 17.72
CA ASP A 194 -4.71 0.75 18.00
C ASP A 194 -3.81 1.81 17.35
N SER A 195 -4.38 2.89 16.82
CA SER A 195 -3.64 3.97 16.15
C SER A 195 -4.06 5.36 16.60
N TRP A 196 -3.12 6.32 16.56
CA TRP A 196 -3.36 7.72 16.95
C TRP A 196 -2.51 8.70 16.13
N PRO A 197 -3.07 9.85 15.72
CA PRO A 197 -2.30 10.88 15.01
C PRO A 197 -1.25 11.52 15.92
N ILE A 198 -0.06 11.77 15.36
CA ILE A 198 1.07 12.41 16.04
C ILE A 198 0.86 13.94 15.98
N PRO A 199 0.65 14.63 17.13
CA PRO A 199 0.40 16.07 17.12
C PRO A 199 1.55 16.88 16.53
N GLY A 200 1.23 17.86 15.67
CA GLY A 200 2.22 18.68 14.97
C GLY A 200 2.77 18.06 13.68
N THR A 201 2.22 16.93 13.26
CA THR A 201 2.41 16.34 11.92
C THR A 201 1.14 16.55 11.07
N GLY A 202 1.19 16.25 9.77
CA GLY A 202 0.02 16.32 8.90
C GLY A 202 -0.83 15.05 9.00
N ASP A 203 -0.23 13.94 8.58
CA ASP A 203 -0.81 12.60 8.45
C ASP A 203 -0.07 11.55 9.32
N GLY A 204 0.93 11.95 10.09
CA GLY A 204 1.78 11.04 10.87
C GLY A 204 1.01 10.31 11.96
N MET A 205 1.26 9.00 12.08
CA MET A 205 0.52 8.08 12.94
C MET A 205 1.46 7.29 13.86
N ALA A 206 0.99 7.00 15.06
CA ALA A 206 1.62 6.09 16.01
C ALA A 206 0.68 4.92 16.30
N TYR A 207 1.24 3.71 16.35
CA TYR A 207 0.52 2.45 16.43
C TYR A 207 0.97 1.65 17.66
N VAL A 208 0.05 0.86 18.23
CA VAL A 208 0.36 -0.14 19.27
C VAL A 208 -0.32 -1.44 18.87
N HIS A 209 0.46 -2.51 18.74
CA HIS A 209 -0.06 -3.85 18.44
C HIS A 209 -0.32 -4.58 19.77
N ASN A 210 -1.60 -4.75 20.12
CA ASN A 210 -1.99 -5.34 21.41
C ASN A 210 -1.81 -6.86 21.48
N SER A 211 -1.68 -7.51 20.33
CA SER A 211 -1.32 -8.93 20.23
C SER A 211 0.20 -9.07 20.10
N PRO A 212 0.85 -9.93 20.89
CA PRO A 212 2.27 -10.21 20.70
C PRO A 212 2.50 -11.14 19.51
N ASP A 213 3.62 -10.93 18.83
CA ASP A 213 4.18 -11.90 17.89
C ASP A 213 4.65 -13.14 18.68
N ARG A 214 4.10 -14.30 18.29
CA ARG A 214 4.37 -15.58 18.95
C ARG A 214 5.11 -16.54 18.04
N LYS A 215 6.23 -17.06 18.52
CA LYS A 215 7.01 -18.11 17.85
C LYS A 215 7.32 -19.21 18.85
N ALA A 216 6.99 -20.46 18.51
CA ALA A 216 7.19 -21.58 19.42
C ALA A 216 8.67 -21.71 19.83
N GLY A 217 8.92 -21.73 21.14
CA GLY A 217 10.27 -21.76 21.72
C GLY A 217 10.93 -20.38 21.95
N TYR A 218 10.23 -19.29 21.67
CA TYR A 218 10.69 -17.91 21.89
C TYR A 218 9.77 -17.18 22.88
N THR A 219 10.23 -16.06 23.44
CA THR A 219 9.41 -15.16 24.25
C THR A 219 8.41 -14.41 23.36
N ASP A 220 7.18 -14.21 23.85
CA ASP A 220 6.17 -13.33 23.21
C ASP A 220 6.72 -11.90 23.06
N ILE A 221 6.62 -11.33 21.85
CA ILE A 221 7.15 -10.01 21.52
C ILE A 221 6.01 -9.04 21.22
N TYR A 222 5.94 -7.93 21.96
CA TYR A 222 5.03 -6.82 21.71
C TYR A 222 5.74 -5.73 20.92
N ASN A 223 5.02 -5.14 19.96
CA ASN A 223 5.54 -4.11 19.07
C ASN A 223 4.63 -2.86 19.09
N ALA A 224 5.26 -1.71 18.88
CA ALA A 224 4.61 -0.44 18.59
C ALA A 224 5.53 0.35 17.66
N ASP A 225 4.96 1.02 16.67
CA ASP A 225 5.71 1.82 15.72
C ASP A 225 5.08 3.20 15.51
N ALA A 226 5.84 4.11 14.91
CA ALA A 226 5.35 5.44 14.57
C ALA A 226 6.05 5.98 13.33
N HIS A 227 5.23 6.45 12.41
CA HIS A 227 5.63 6.92 11.09
C HIS A 227 5.13 8.35 10.91
N ALA A 228 5.99 9.23 10.43
CA ALA A 228 5.64 10.59 10.05
C ALA A 228 6.73 11.16 9.15
N TRP A 229 6.44 12.24 8.42
CA TRP A 229 7.42 12.83 7.54
C TRP A 229 7.45 14.37 7.60
N ARG A 230 8.54 14.94 7.06
CA ARG A 230 8.68 16.37 6.83
C ARG A 230 9.70 16.65 5.73
N GLY A 231 9.26 17.28 4.64
CA GLY A 231 10.13 17.64 3.52
C GLY A 231 10.55 16.39 2.74
N ASP A 232 11.86 16.13 2.71
CA ASP A 232 12.47 14.96 2.05
C ASP A 232 12.88 13.84 3.02
N ILE A 233 12.44 13.93 4.29
CA ILE A 233 12.73 12.96 5.35
C ILE A 233 11.47 12.26 5.86
N GLU A 234 11.49 10.94 5.88
CA GLU A 234 10.64 10.10 6.73
C GLU A 234 11.30 9.84 8.09
N MET A 235 10.49 9.82 9.14
CA MET A 235 10.80 9.34 10.47
C MET A 235 10.10 8.01 10.71
N GLU A 236 10.88 6.96 10.93
CA GLU A 236 10.41 5.71 11.50
C GLU A 236 10.83 5.58 12.97
N ILE A 237 9.95 5.04 13.80
CA ILE A 237 10.27 4.62 15.16
C ILE A 237 9.72 3.22 15.36
N TRP A 238 10.57 2.30 15.82
CA TRP A 238 10.21 0.93 16.16
C TRP A 238 10.48 0.69 17.65
N VAL A 239 9.49 0.17 18.37
CA VAL A 239 9.60 -0.16 19.79
C VAL A 239 9.18 -1.60 20.03
N THR A 240 10.12 -2.41 20.49
CA THR A 240 9.95 -3.85 20.69
C THR A 240 10.13 -4.20 22.16
N SER A 241 9.30 -5.10 22.70
CA SER A 241 9.26 -5.37 24.14
C SER A 241 8.76 -6.78 24.48
N GLY A 242 9.31 -7.40 25.53
CA GLY A 242 8.76 -8.62 26.13
C GLY A 242 7.49 -8.41 26.98
N SER A 243 6.81 -7.27 26.83
CA SER A 243 5.58 -6.87 27.55
C SER A 243 4.87 -5.74 26.79
N PRO A 244 3.54 -5.57 26.89
CA PRO A 244 2.79 -4.57 26.12
C PRO A 244 3.41 -3.17 26.13
N VAL A 245 3.59 -2.59 24.95
CA VAL A 245 4.09 -1.21 24.81
C VAL A 245 2.93 -0.25 25.00
N SER A 246 3.09 0.75 25.88
CA SER A 246 2.02 1.74 26.10
C SER A 246 1.98 2.78 24.97
N GLN A 247 0.77 3.20 24.58
CA GLN A 247 0.53 4.35 23.69
C GLN A 247 1.41 5.56 24.05
N LYS A 248 1.49 5.88 25.36
CA LYS A 248 2.30 7.00 25.85
C LYS A 248 3.77 6.86 25.44
N LYS A 249 4.36 5.65 25.53
CA LYS A 249 5.77 5.44 25.22
C LYS A 249 6.09 5.77 23.76
N ILE A 250 5.30 5.24 22.82
CA ILE A 250 5.52 5.47 21.38
C ILE A 250 5.19 6.92 21.00
N MET A 251 4.09 7.46 21.51
CA MET A 251 3.66 8.85 21.26
C MET A 251 4.65 9.90 21.82
N ASP A 252 5.24 9.67 23.00
CA ASP A 252 6.25 10.56 23.58
C ASP A 252 7.58 10.50 22.80
N LEU A 253 7.93 9.35 22.20
CA LEU A 253 9.09 9.25 21.29
C LEU A 253 8.83 10.00 19.98
N ALA A 254 7.70 9.74 19.32
CA ALA A 254 7.32 10.35 18.05
C ALA A 254 7.31 11.89 18.11
N LYS A 255 6.62 12.47 19.11
CA LYS A 255 6.60 13.93 19.33
C LYS A 255 8.01 14.50 19.48
N ARG A 256 8.81 13.92 20.38
CA ARG A 256 10.17 14.38 20.67
C ARG A 256 11.12 14.23 19.49
N GLN A 257 10.87 13.32 18.56
CA GLN A 257 11.63 13.18 17.32
C GLN A 257 11.18 14.20 16.27
N MET A 258 9.88 14.41 16.09
CA MET A 258 9.31 15.42 15.18
C MET A 258 9.59 16.88 15.61
N GLU A 259 9.86 17.11 16.90
CA GLU A 259 10.40 18.38 17.43
C GLU A 259 11.87 18.66 17.02
N ARG A 260 12.61 17.63 16.59
CA ARG A 260 14.02 17.77 16.16
C ARG A 260 14.17 17.89 14.64
N LEU A 261 13.15 17.49 13.87
CA LEU A 261 12.95 17.87 12.47
C LEU A 261 12.37 19.29 12.36
#